data_AF-A0ABD1E7M4-F1
#
_entry.id   AF-A0ABD1E7M4-F1
#
_cell.length_a   1.000
_cell.length_b   1.000
_cell.length_c   1.000
_cell.angle_alpha   90.00
_cell.angle_beta   90.00
_cell.angle_gamma   90.00
#
_symmetry.space_group_name_H-M   'P 1'
#
loop_
_entity.id
_entity.type
_entity.pdbx_description
1 polymer ?
#
loop_
_entity_poly.entity_id
_entity_poly.type
_entity_poly.pdbx_seq_one_letter_code
_entity_poly.pdbx_strand_id
1 'polypeptide(L)'
;MIKCPHRIEPHQIQGLDFIHIFPVIQWLLKGSMEARQEKCAFIRSYSINQYDKLFPSKTQSEDSKRNIENNIKIVEEAYGPRRYYKRKNAPPPDLLSRVQITLLEYGFRGDQKSFKQSDQEKDTNTIKSLEEHVEEEEKRKIDQFIADLTVANKEILQDEELTKKDKDILIKHYKELHFELKDGGVRSKEEQQISILEEQYYFVDKTIEKLKEKNHQLQEDIKKERERLSRTQDMLEEAHKSLKAFEEQERQNPSAVKEIEELVILNDNLKKQEVSFKESCKKEMLKLETEIGEFKQIMSPVEVTPQQQKEIEELSEKIKLVRLQLAKKNQIVAKLERQLDDIPNRAEMTQYQRRFLELYNQVAAKHKETKQYYTLYNTLEDKRRYMQKELSLLNSVAENYPSARESSSGKEEFLTQLNNIVDSLKQNRFKIEKQVLEEKRKRDNAANSLQNLLELQRTYATAIKELGRECKNYEVLLARKKDSPL
;
A
#
# COMPACT_ATOMS: atom_id res chain seq x y z
N MET A 1 10.48 -27.49 8.56
CA MET A 1 11.55 -26.52 8.26
C MET A 1 11.93 -26.63 6.80
N ILE A 2 11.66 -25.59 6.01
CA ILE A 2 12.12 -25.49 4.63
C ILE A 2 13.64 -25.25 4.72
N LYS A 3 14.46 -26.27 4.41
CA LYS A 3 15.92 -26.15 4.44
C LYS A 3 16.35 -25.31 3.24
N CYS A 4 16.77 -24.06 3.48
CA CYS A 4 17.33 -23.22 2.41
C CYS A 4 18.59 -23.89 1.84
N PRO A 5 18.70 -24.05 0.51
CA PRO A 5 19.86 -24.66 -0.13
C PRO A 5 21.10 -23.75 -0.13
N HIS A 6 20.93 -22.46 0.15
CA HIS A 6 22.01 -21.47 0.17
C HIS A 6 22.39 -21.14 1.62
N ARG A 7 23.68 -21.32 1.95
CA ARG A 7 24.22 -20.97 3.27
C ARG A 7 24.60 -19.50 3.30
N ILE A 8 24.14 -18.77 4.31
CA ILE A 8 24.56 -17.40 4.60
C ILE A 8 25.25 -17.39 5.96
N GLU A 9 26.40 -16.74 6.04
CA GLU A 9 27.10 -16.47 7.29
C GLU A 9 26.68 -15.10 7.88
N PRO A 10 26.66 -14.91 9.22
CA PRO A 10 26.16 -13.69 9.85
C PRO A 10 26.83 -12.39 9.39
N HIS A 11 28.14 -12.44 9.10
CA HIS A 11 28.89 -11.27 8.63
C HIS A 11 28.46 -10.81 7.24
N GLN A 12 27.95 -11.71 6.39
CA GLN A 12 27.50 -11.40 5.04
C GLN A 12 26.20 -10.57 5.05
N ILE A 13 25.35 -10.78 6.08
CA ILE A 13 24.13 -10.01 6.31
C ILE A 13 24.45 -8.60 6.83
N GLN A 14 25.42 -8.50 7.75
CA GLN A 14 25.84 -7.21 8.32
C GLN A 14 26.67 -6.38 7.33
N GLY A 15 27.45 -7.03 6.46
CA GLY A 15 28.27 -6.39 5.43
C GLY A 15 27.51 -6.00 4.15
N LEU A 16 26.20 -6.27 4.05
CA LEU A 16 25.39 -6.04 2.84
C LEU A 16 25.99 -6.72 1.60
N ASP A 17 26.46 -7.95 1.73
CA ASP A 17 27.03 -8.71 0.62
C ASP A 17 25.91 -9.25 -0.30
N PHE A 18 25.52 -8.42 -1.27
CA PHE A 18 24.44 -8.72 -2.21
C PHE A 18 24.68 -9.98 -3.05
N ILE A 19 25.93 -10.42 -3.22
CA ILE A 19 26.26 -11.60 -4.03
C ILE A 19 25.71 -12.86 -3.35
N HIS A 20 25.83 -12.95 -2.03
CA HIS A 20 25.39 -14.12 -1.26
C HIS A 20 23.95 -13.99 -0.74
N ILE A 21 23.46 -12.76 -0.53
CA ILE A 21 22.10 -12.50 -0.07
C ILE A 21 21.07 -12.70 -1.21
N PHE A 22 21.40 -12.30 -2.44
CA PHE A 22 20.46 -12.31 -3.56
C PHE A 22 19.86 -13.70 -3.88
N PRO A 23 20.65 -14.80 -3.97
CA PRO A 23 20.11 -16.14 -4.22
C PRO A 23 19.12 -16.60 -3.15
N VAL A 24 19.33 -16.20 -1.90
CA VAL A 24 18.46 -16.58 -0.78
C VAL A 24 17.14 -15.83 -0.84
N ILE A 25 17.18 -14.53 -1.17
CA ILE A 25 15.97 -13.73 -1.37
C ILE A 25 15.17 -14.27 -2.57
N GLN A 26 15.83 -14.62 -3.67
CA GLN A 26 15.18 -15.19 -4.84
C GLN A 26 14.49 -16.53 -4.51
N TRP A 27 15.17 -17.38 -3.73
CA TRP A 27 14.61 -18.64 -3.25
C TRP A 27 13.41 -18.43 -2.31
N LEU A 28 13.50 -17.48 -1.37
CA LEU A 28 12.40 -17.11 -0.48
C LEU A 28 11.18 -16.57 -1.24
N LEU A 29 11.41 -15.70 -2.22
CA LEU A 29 10.35 -15.18 -3.09
C LEU A 29 9.67 -16.30 -3.88
N LYS A 30 10.46 -17.21 -4.47
CA LYS A 30 9.93 -18.36 -5.19
C LYS A 30 9.09 -19.26 -4.29
N GLY A 31 9.61 -19.63 -3.12
CA GLY A 31 8.88 -20.44 -2.14
C GLY A 31 7.63 -19.73 -1.61
N SER A 32 7.67 -18.40 -1.43
CA SER A 32 6.50 -17.61 -1.03
C SER A 32 5.41 -17.59 -2.11
N MET A 33 5.81 -17.47 -3.38
CA MET A 33 4.88 -17.50 -4.52
C MET A 33 4.24 -18.88 -4.67
N GLU A 34 5.01 -19.96 -4.57
CA GLU A 34 4.52 -21.34 -4.62
C GLU A 34 3.56 -21.62 -3.45
N ALA A 35 3.93 -21.27 -2.22
CA ALA A 35 3.05 -21.43 -1.06
C ALA A 35 1.77 -20.59 -1.16
N ARG A 36 1.85 -19.38 -1.75
CA ARG A 36 0.68 -18.55 -2.01
C ARG A 36 -0.23 -19.20 -3.04
N GLN A 37 0.32 -19.80 -4.10
CA GLN A 37 -0.44 -20.50 -5.13
C GLN A 37 -1.12 -21.76 -4.58
N GLU A 38 -0.40 -22.59 -3.82
CA GLU A 38 -0.94 -23.77 -3.14
C GLU A 38 -2.07 -23.39 -2.17
N LYS A 39 -1.85 -22.35 -1.35
CA LYS A 39 -2.87 -21.85 -0.43
C LYS A 39 -4.09 -21.32 -1.19
N CYS A 40 -3.89 -20.63 -2.31
CA CYS A 40 -4.97 -20.14 -3.15
C CYS A 40 -5.77 -21.32 -3.75
N ALA A 41 -5.10 -22.35 -4.26
CA ALA A 41 -5.72 -23.56 -4.78
C ALA A 41 -6.51 -24.31 -3.70
N PHE A 42 -5.94 -24.44 -2.50
CA PHE A 42 -6.61 -25.03 -1.34
C PHE A 42 -7.84 -24.23 -0.90
N ILE A 43 -7.73 -22.89 -0.79
CA ILE A 43 -8.87 -22.04 -0.44
C ILE A 43 -9.97 -22.17 -1.50
N ARG A 44 -9.61 -22.23 -2.79
CA ARG A 44 -10.57 -22.39 -3.88
C ARG A 44 -11.29 -23.74 -3.79
N SER A 45 -10.55 -24.85 -3.63
CA SER A 45 -11.16 -26.18 -3.50
C SER A 45 -11.99 -26.31 -2.23
N TYR A 46 -11.55 -25.71 -1.12
CA TYR A 46 -12.32 -25.64 0.12
C TYR A 46 -13.62 -24.84 -0.06
N SER A 47 -13.55 -23.69 -0.74
CA SER A 47 -14.72 -22.85 -1.01
C SER A 47 -15.73 -23.55 -1.91
N ILE A 48 -15.27 -24.26 -2.95
CA ILE A 48 -16.12 -25.11 -3.81
C ILE A 48 -16.77 -26.22 -2.97
N ASN A 49 -16.00 -26.94 -2.16
CA ASN A 49 -16.55 -27.99 -1.29
C ASN A 49 -17.57 -27.45 -0.27
N GLN A 50 -17.36 -26.25 0.28
CA GLN A 50 -18.33 -25.61 1.18
C GLN A 50 -19.59 -25.16 0.44
N TYR A 51 -19.43 -24.63 -0.77
CA TYR A 51 -20.53 -24.30 -1.65
C TYR A 51 -21.37 -25.54 -1.99
N ASP A 52 -20.73 -26.64 -2.40
CA ASP A 52 -21.41 -27.90 -2.75
C ASP A 52 -22.15 -28.53 -1.55
N LYS A 53 -21.68 -28.29 -0.32
CA LYS A 53 -22.38 -28.71 0.91
C LYS A 53 -23.63 -27.86 1.20
N LEU A 54 -23.54 -26.55 1.00
CA LEU A 54 -24.64 -25.61 1.25
C LEU A 54 -25.68 -25.63 0.12
N PHE A 55 -25.22 -25.91 -1.10
CA PHE A 55 -26.01 -25.99 -2.33
C PHE A 55 -25.73 -27.34 -3.03
N PRO A 56 -26.38 -28.43 -2.58
CA PRO A 56 -26.21 -29.73 -3.21
C PRO A 56 -26.62 -29.66 -4.69
N SER A 57 -25.72 -30.04 -5.60
CA SER A 57 -25.96 -30.06 -7.06
C SER A 57 -27.14 -30.96 -7.49
N LYS A 58 -27.76 -31.69 -6.56
CA LYS A 58 -28.97 -32.48 -6.77
C LYS A 58 -30.27 -31.64 -6.85
N THR A 59 -30.20 -30.32 -6.63
CA THR A 59 -31.36 -29.41 -6.69
C THR A 59 -31.26 -28.35 -7.78
N GLN A 60 -30.39 -28.50 -8.78
CA GLN A 60 -30.54 -27.75 -10.03
C GLN A 60 -31.56 -28.49 -10.91
N SER A 61 -32.84 -28.10 -10.80
CA SER A 61 -33.81 -28.46 -11.83
C SER A 61 -33.26 -28.03 -13.19
N GLU A 62 -33.40 -28.86 -14.21
CA GLU A 62 -33.11 -28.51 -15.62
C GLU A 62 -33.76 -27.17 -16.01
N ASP A 63 -34.89 -26.81 -15.37
CA ASP A 63 -35.59 -25.54 -15.57
C ASP A 63 -34.79 -24.32 -15.11
N SER A 64 -34.02 -24.41 -14.02
CA SER A 64 -33.16 -23.31 -13.55
C SER A 64 -32.02 -23.05 -14.52
N LYS A 65 -31.46 -24.12 -15.13
CA LYS A 65 -30.43 -23.99 -16.16
C LYS A 65 -31.00 -23.38 -17.44
N ARG A 66 -32.18 -23.82 -17.87
CA ARG A 66 -32.89 -23.23 -19.02
C ARG A 66 -33.21 -21.76 -18.82
N ASN A 67 -33.60 -21.36 -17.61
CA ASN A 67 -33.84 -19.95 -17.29
C ASN A 67 -32.56 -19.11 -17.31
N ILE A 68 -31.43 -19.67 -16.85
CA ILE A 68 -30.12 -19.02 -16.95
C ILE A 68 -29.72 -18.88 -18.42
N GLU A 69 -29.88 -19.92 -19.24
CA GLU A 69 -29.61 -19.89 -20.68
C GLU A 69 -30.49 -18.86 -21.41
N ASN A 70 -31.78 -18.79 -21.08
CA ASN A 70 -32.68 -17.80 -21.66
C ASN A 70 -32.30 -16.37 -21.26
N ASN A 71 -31.91 -16.15 -20.00
CA ASN A 71 -31.41 -14.84 -19.55
C ASN A 71 -30.11 -14.44 -20.25
N ILE A 72 -29.20 -15.40 -20.48
CA ILE A 72 -27.97 -15.16 -21.25
C ILE A 72 -28.32 -14.76 -22.69
N LYS A 73 -29.28 -15.42 -23.34
CA LYS A 73 -29.75 -15.05 -24.69
C LYS A 73 -30.34 -13.64 -24.73
N ILE A 74 -31.14 -13.26 -23.73
CA ILE A 74 -31.71 -11.90 -23.64
C ILE A 74 -30.59 -10.85 -23.50
N VAL A 75 -29.57 -11.14 -22.71
CA VAL A 75 -28.40 -10.27 -22.55
C VAL A 75 -27.59 -10.22 -23.85
N GLU A 76 -27.38 -11.35 -24.54
CA GLU A 76 -26.73 -11.37 -25.85
C GLU A 76 -27.51 -10.57 -26.91
N GLU A 77 -28.85 -10.59 -26.89
CA GLU A 77 -29.69 -9.78 -27.79
C GLU A 77 -29.70 -8.28 -27.43
N ALA A 78 -29.60 -7.96 -26.14
CA ALA A 78 -29.55 -6.58 -25.65
C ALA A 78 -28.19 -5.92 -25.92
N TYR A 79 -27.10 -6.66 -25.71
CA TYR A 79 -25.71 -6.17 -25.85
C TYR A 79 -25.03 -6.61 -27.15
N GLY A 80 -25.75 -7.29 -28.04
CA GLY A 80 -25.26 -7.69 -29.35
C GLY A 80 -24.97 -6.50 -30.27
N PRO A 81 -23.99 -6.61 -31.19
CA PRO A 81 -23.60 -5.51 -32.06
C PRO A 81 -24.74 -5.12 -33.02
N ARG A 82 -25.38 -3.98 -32.76
CA ARG A 82 -26.45 -3.42 -33.60
C ARG A 82 -25.86 -2.50 -34.67
N ARG A 83 -26.33 -2.65 -35.91
CA ARG A 83 -25.93 -1.81 -37.04
C ARG A 83 -26.74 -0.51 -37.02
N TYR A 84 -26.08 0.63 -36.82
CA TYR A 84 -26.70 1.96 -36.75
C TYR A 84 -26.88 2.62 -38.13
N TYR A 85 -25.97 2.34 -39.07
CA TYR A 85 -26.00 2.94 -40.41
C TYR A 85 -26.06 1.89 -41.53
N LYS A 86 -26.71 2.24 -42.64
CA LYS A 86 -26.78 1.46 -43.89
C LYS A 86 -26.19 2.25 -45.04
N ARG A 87 -25.50 1.57 -45.96
CA ARG A 87 -24.88 2.16 -47.16
C ARG A 87 -25.93 2.57 -48.18
N LYS A 88 -25.75 3.73 -48.82
CA LYS A 88 -26.54 4.16 -49.99
C LYS A 88 -25.99 3.60 -51.31
N ASN A 89 -24.67 3.50 -51.42
CA ASN A 89 -23.97 3.20 -52.68
C ASN A 89 -23.21 1.86 -52.63
N ALA A 90 -22.82 1.35 -53.80
CA ALA A 90 -21.98 0.16 -53.94
C ALA A 90 -20.61 0.35 -53.24
N PRO A 91 -20.01 -0.71 -52.67
CA PRO A 91 -18.76 -0.60 -51.93
C PRO A 91 -17.62 -0.08 -52.81
N PRO A 92 -16.75 0.81 -52.29
CA PRO A 92 -15.52 1.20 -52.98
C PRO A 92 -14.65 -0.03 -53.28
N PRO A 93 -13.83 0.02 -54.37
CA PRO A 93 -12.95 -1.10 -54.73
C PRO A 93 -11.87 -1.36 -53.67
N ASP A 94 -11.45 -0.32 -52.94
CA ASP A 94 -10.43 -0.40 -51.90
C ASP A 94 -10.91 -1.14 -50.63
N LEU A 95 -10.04 -2.00 -50.11
CA LEU A 95 -10.33 -2.89 -48.98
C LEU A 95 -10.33 -2.14 -47.64
N LEU A 96 -9.42 -1.18 -47.47
CA LEU A 96 -9.30 -0.39 -46.24
C LEU A 96 -10.52 0.51 -46.04
N SER A 97 -10.93 1.20 -47.11
CA SER A 97 -12.16 2.00 -47.13
C SER A 97 -13.39 1.16 -46.79
N ARG A 98 -13.46 -0.10 -47.25
CA ARG A 98 -14.58 -1.01 -46.96
C ARG A 98 -14.66 -1.39 -45.49
N VAL A 99 -13.51 -1.64 -44.86
CA VAL A 99 -13.39 -1.97 -43.44
C VAL A 99 -13.77 -0.76 -42.58
N GLN A 100 -13.28 0.42 -42.92
CA GLN A 100 -13.65 1.66 -42.22
C GLN A 100 -15.16 1.93 -42.31
N ILE A 101 -15.76 1.79 -43.48
CA ILE A 101 -17.21 1.95 -43.66
C ILE A 101 -17.98 0.88 -42.85
N THR A 102 -17.55 -0.38 -42.83
CA THR A 102 -18.20 -1.39 -41.97
C THR A 102 -18.09 -1.05 -40.49
N LEU A 103 -16.96 -0.53 -40.02
CA LEU A 103 -16.80 -0.12 -38.62
C LEU A 103 -17.71 1.07 -38.29
N LEU A 104 -17.81 2.03 -39.21
CA LEU A 104 -18.74 3.17 -39.13
C LEU A 104 -20.20 2.70 -39.06
N GLU A 105 -20.61 1.65 -39.79
CA GLU A 105 -21.97 1.09 -39.74
C GLU A 105 -22.39 0.61 -38.34
N TYR A 106 -21.43 0.15 -37.53
CA TYR A 106 -21.65 -0.29 -36.14
C TYR A 106 -21.34 0.81 -35.10
N GLY A 107 -21.14 2.06 -35.55
CA GLY A 107 -20.92 3.21 -34.68
C GLY A 107 -19.47 3.40 -34.20
N PHE A 108 -18.53 2.61 -34.74
CA PHE A 108 -17.12 2.73 -34.38
C PHE A 108 -16.48 3.88 -35.16
N ARG A 109 -16.45 5.08 -34.56
CA ARG A 109 -15.68 6.23 -35.03
C ARG A 109 -14.30 6.21 -34.39
N GLY A 110 -13.44 5.31 -34.87
CA GLY A 110 -12.02 5.22 -34.53
C GLY A 110 -11.63 5.74 -33.14
N ASP A 111 -11.68 4.86 -32.13
CA ASP A 111 -11.21 5.21 -30.79
C ASP A 111 -9.73 5.65 -30.85
N GLN A 112 -9.50 6.94 -30.61
CA GLN A 112 -8.21 7.64 -30.65
C GLN A 112 -7.30 7.26 -29.46
N LYS A 113 -7.45 6.06 -28.91
CA LYS A 113 -6.60 5.53 -27.85
C LYS A 113 -6.38 4.03 -28.04
N SER A 114 -5.35 3.69 -28.82
CA SER A 114 -4.35 2.64 -28.51
C SER A 114 -3.88 1.91 -29.77
N PHE A 115 -2.77 2.35 -30.36
CA PHE A 115 -1.79 1.45 -30.96
C PHE A 115 -0.44 2.17 -31.01
N LYS A 116 0.26 2.26 -29.87
CA LYS A 116 1.69 2.55 -29.84
C LYS A 116 2.43 1.23 -29.72
N GLN A 117 2.87 0.68 -30.85
CA GLN A 117 3.92 -0.34 -30.88
C GLN A 117 5.27 0.34 -31.06
N SER A 118 6.12 0.13 -30.05
CA SER A 118 7.59 -0.01 -30.06
C SER A 118 8.41 0.63 -31.20
N ASP A 119 9.28 1.54 -30.77
CA ASP A 119 10.67 1.79 -31.19
C ASP A 119 11.02 1.83 -32.68
N GLN A 120 11.34 3.05 -33.16
CA GLN A 120 12.69 3.37 -33.64
C GLN A 120 12.89 4.89 -33.75
N GLU A 121 14.00 5.36 -33.18
CA GLU A 121 14.50 6.73 -33.27
C GLU A 121 14.77 7.13 -34.73
N LYS A 122 14.15 8.22 -35.19
CA LYS A 122 14.71 9.21 -36.15
C LYS A 122 13.78 10.43 -36.32
N ASP A 123 14.37 11.62 -36.17
CA ASP A 123 13.98 12.97 -36.62
C ASP A 123 12.51 13.45 -36.47
N THR A 124 12.26 14.25 -35.42
CA THR A 124 10.92 14.52 -34.86
C THR A 124 10.26 15.86 -35.22
N ASN A 125 10.77 16.64 -36.17
CA ASN A 125 10.16 17.95 -36.50
C ASN A 125 9.44 18.00 -37.85
N THR A 126 9.82 17.19 -38.85
CA THR A 126 9.15 17.18 -40.16
C THR A 126 7.96 16.22 -40.20
N ILE A 127 7.95 15.22 -39.30
CA ILE A 127 6.93 14.17 -39.26
C ILE A 127 5.64 14.67 -38.58
N LYS A 128 5.73 15.56 -37.59
CA LYS A 128 4.54 16.07 -36.86
C LYS A 128 3.59 16.90 -37.74
N SER A 129 4.12 17.72 -38.64
CA SER A 129 3.29 18.47 -39.59
C SER A 129 2.68 17.57 -40.67
N LEU A 130 3.34 16.46 -41.01
CA LEU A 130 2.78 15.46 -41.92
C LEU A 130 1.72 14.59 -41.21
N GLU A 131 1.92 14.22 -39.95
CA GLU A 131 0.95 13.47 -39.14
C GLU A 131 -0.33 14.28 -38.89
N GLU A 132 -0.24 15.57 -38.56
CA GLU A 132 -1.41 16.45 -38.40
C GLU A 132 -2.20 16.59 -39.72
N HIS A 133 -1.52 16.71 -40.86
CA HIS A 133 -2.19 16.76 -42.17
C HIS A 133 -2.80 15.42 -42.59
N VAL A 134 -2.15 14.28 -42.27
CA VAL A 134 -2.71 12.94 -42.54
C VAL A 134 -3.93 12.69 -41.67
N GLU A 135 -3.93 13.10 -40.39
CA GLU A 135 -5.09 13.01 -39.51
C GLU A 135 -6.27 13.90 -39.97
N GLU A 136 -5.99 15.09 -40.51
CA GLU A 136 -7.01 15.94 -41.11
C GLU A 136 -7.60 15.35 -42.40
N GLU A 137 -6.78 14.75 -43.25
CA GLU A 137 -7.24 14.05 -44.45
C GLU A 137 -8.09 12.82 -44.12
N GLU A 138 -7.70 12.05 -43.10
CA GLU A 138 -8.48 10.90 -42.62
C GLU A 138 -9.83 11.33 -42.03
N LYS A 139 -9.86 12.43 -41.24
CA LYS A 139 -11.13 13.01 -40.75
C LYS A 139 -12.04 13.43 -41.89
N ARG A 140 -11.50 14.09 -42.92
CA ARG A 140 -12.27 14.48 -44.12
C ARG A 140 -12.81 13.26 -44.87
N LYS A 141 -12.05 12.17 -44.97
CA LYS A 141 -12.51 10.91 -45.58
C LYS A 141 -13.62 10.27 -44.75
N ILE A 142 -13.51 10.27 -43.42
CA ILE A 142 -14.55 9.77 -42.51
C ILE A 142 -15.83 10.59 -42.66
N ASP A 143 -15.74 11.92 -42.73
CA ASP A 143 -16.89 12.80 -42.91
C ASP A 143 -17.59 12.59 -44.26
N GLN A 144 -16.82 12.38 -45.33
CA GLN A 144 -17.35 11.98 -46.64
C GLN A 144 -18.08 10.63 -46.57
N PHE A 145 -17.50 9.63 -45.88
CA PHE A 145 -18.15 8.33 -45.68
C PHE A 145 -19.42 8.42 -44.82
N ILE A 146 -19.50 9.35 -43.87
CA ILE A 146 -20.71 9.60 -43.08
C ILE A 146 -21.85 10.16 -43.95
N ALA A 147 -21.54 11.05 -44.90
CA ALA A 147 -22.53 11.61 -45.82
C ALA A 147 -23.18 10.52 -46.72
N ASP A 148 -22.40 9.49 -47.05
CA ASP A 148 -22.83 8.33 -47.86
C ASP A 148 -23.64 7.28 -47.08
N LEU A 149 -23.78 7.44 -45.76
CA LEU A 149 -24.54 6.56 -44.88
C LEU A 149 -25.97 7.10 -44.61
N THR A 150 -26.92 6.19 -44.38
CA THR A 150 -28.28 6.50 -43.86
C THR A 150 -28.50 5.82 -42.53
N VAL A 151 -29.25 6.45 -41.63
CA VAL A 151 -29.65 5.84 -40.36
C VAL A 151 -30.58 4.66 -40.64
N ALA A 152 -30.24 3.48 -40.12
CA ALA A 152 -30.91 2.23 -40.45
C ALA A 152 -32.34 2.10 -39.89
N ASN A 153 -32.66 2.85 -38.83
CA ASN A 153 -33.94 2.85 -38.12
C ASN A 153 -34.45 4.29 -37.92
N LYS A 154 -35.62 4.60 -38.47
CA LYS A 154 -36.29 5.93 -38.39
C LYS A 154 -37.14 6.12 -37.13
N GLU A 155 -37.07 5.22 -36.14
CA GLU A 155 -38.02 5.19 -35.01
C GLU A 155 -37.45 5.63 -33.65
N ILE A 156 -36.30 6.29 -33.58
CA ILE A 156 -35.81 6.84 -32.30
C ILE A 156 -35.29 8.26 -32.50
N LEU A 157 -36.24 9.18 -32.60
CA LEU A 157 -36.07 10.59 -32.24
C LEU A 157 -37.43 11.04 -31.67
N GLN A 158 -37.74 10.52 -30.48
CA GLN A 158 -38.58 11.28 -29.56
C GLN A 158 -37.65 12.35 -28.97
N ASP A 159 -37.88 13.59 -29.37
CA ASP A 159 -37.29 14.77 -28.73
C ASP A 159 -37.69 14.74 -27.25
N GLU A 160 -36.77 14.29 -26.38
CA GLU A 160 -36.85 14.64 -24.97
C GLU A 160 -36.58 16.15 -24.88
N GLU A 161 -37.62 16.91 -24.55
CA GLU A 161 -37.50 18.34 -24.27
C GLU A 161 -36.38 18.59 -23.27
N LEU A 162 -35.27 19.17 -23.73
CA LEU A 162 -34.15 19.56 -22.87
C LEU A 162 -34.66 20.35 -21.66
N THR A 163 -34.34 19.85 -20.47
CA THR A 163 -34.69 20.47 -19.19
C THR A 163 -34.17 21.91 -19.15
N LYS A 164 -34.88 22.83 -18.51
CA LYS A 164 -34.48 24.25 -18.38
C LYS A 164 -33.01 24.43 -17.92
N LYS A 165 -32.49 23.48 -17.13
CA LYS A 165 -31.10 23.43 -16.68
C LYS A 165 -30.09 23.23 -17.81
N ASP A 166 -30.41 22.42 -18.81
CA ASP A 166 -29.53 22.13 -19.95
C ASP A 166 -29.45 23.34 -20.90
N LYS A 167 -30.56 24.09 -21.02
CA LYS A 167 -30.58 25.38 -21.72
C LYS A 167 -29.71 26.43 -21.01
N ASP A 168 -29.74 26.48 -19.68
CA ASP A 168 -28.89 27.39 -18.90
C ASP A 168 -27.40 27.04 -18.99
N ILE A 169 -27.05 25.76 -19.03
CA ILE A 169 -25.67 25.30 -19.24
C ILE A 169 -25.18 25.70 -20.65
N LEU A 170 -26.03 25.52 -21.66
CA LEU A 170 -25.70 25.89 -23.04
C LEU A 170 -25.52 27.42 -23.19
N ILE A 171 -26.37 28.22 -22.54
CA ILE A 171 -26.24 29.69 -22.52
C ILE A 171 -24.95 30.14 -21.82
N LYS A 172 -24.55 29.47 -20.73
CA LYS A 172 -23.28 29.75 -20.05
C LYS A 172 -22.09 29.40 -20.95
N HIS A 173 -22.13 28.23 -21.59
CA HIS A 173 -21.09 27.81 -22.52
C HIS A 173 -20.96 28.76 -23.72
N TYR A 174 -22.08 29.23 -24.28
CA TYR A 174 -22.03 30.24 -25.35
C TYR A 174 -21.52 31.60 -24.89
N LYS A 175 -21.73 32.00 -23.62
CA LYS A 175 -21.16 33.23 -23.05
C LYS A 175 -19.65 33.10 -22.82
N GLU A 176 -19.18 31.94 -22.38
CA GLU A 176 -17.76 31.62 -22.21
C GLU A 176 -17.03 31.63 -23.55
N LEU A 177 -17.61 30.97 -24.56
CA LEU A 177 -17.07 30.97 -25.93
C LEU A 177 -17.07 32.38 -26.55
N HIS A 178 -18.09 33.20 -26.25
CA HIS A 178 -18.11 34.61 -26.68
C HIS A 178 -17.05 35.48 -25.99
N PHE A 179 -16.63 35.10 -24.78
CA PHE A 179 -15.55 35.75 -24.04
C PHE A 179 -14.20 35.41 -24.66
N GLU A 180 -13.99 34.13 -25.03
CA GLU A 180 -12.78 33.66 -25.71
C GLU A 180 -12.61 34.26 -27.12
N LEU A 181 -13.69 34.43 -27.87
CA LEU A 181 -13.66 35.05 -29.21
C LEU A 181 -13.46 36.57 -29.19
N LYS A 182 -13.77 37.26 -28.08
CA LYS A 182 -13.49 38.70 -27.93
C LYS A 182 -12.04 38.98 -27.57
N ASP A 183 -11.31 37.99 -27.07
CA ASP A 183 -9.91 38.09 -26.62
C ASP A 183 -8.91 37.90 -27.77
N GLY A 184 -9.23 38.51 -28.93
CA GLY A 184 -8.41 38.54 -30.13
C GLY A 184 -7.18 39.44 -29.97
N GLY A 185 -6.19 38.96 -29.21
CA GLY A 185 -4.78 39.18 -29.53
C GLY A 185 -4.20 40.59 -29.34
N VAL A 186 -4.27 41.19 -28.15
CA VAL A 186 -3.16 41.93 -27.52
C VAL A 186 -3.36 41.89 -26.00
N ARG A 187 -2.83 40.88 -25.31
CA ARG A 187 -2.71 40.97 -23.84
C ARG A 187 -1.55 41.92 -23.51
N SER A 188 -1.88 43.09 -22.97
CA SER A 188 -0.90 44.09 -22.50
C SER A 188 0.02 43.48 -21.45
N LYS A 189 1.26 43.98 -21.34
CA LYS A 189 2.22 43.58 -20.28
C LYS A 189 1.62 43.73 -18.88
N GLU A 190 0.62 44.58 -18.72
CA GLU A 190 -0.15 44.78 -17.49
C GLU A 190 -1.00 43.57 -17.13
N GLU A 191 -1.61 42.86 -18.09
CA GLU A 191 -2.40 41.65 -17.82
C GLU A 191 -1.52 40.45 -17.46
N GLN A 192 -0.31 40.38 -18.01
CA GLN A 192 0.68 39.39 -17.58
C GLN A 192 1.16 39.68 -16.15
N GLN A 193 1.33 40.96 -15.79
CA GLN A 193 1.66 41.35 -14.42
C GLN A 193 0.49 41.09 -13.45
N ILE A 194 -0.75 41.35 -13.86
CA ILE A 194 -1.95 41.05 -13.08
C ILE A 194 -2.06 39.53 -12.88
N SER A 195 -1.86 38.72 -13.91
CA SER A 195 -1.90 37.25 -13.80
C SER A 195 -0.82 36.71 -12.84
N ILE A 196 0.40 37.26 -12.87
CA ILE A 196 1.45 36.88 -11.91
C ILE A 196 1.07 37.29 -10.48
N LEU A 197 0.48 38.48 -10.30
CA LEU A 197 0.02 38.95 -9.00
C LEU A 197 -1.17 38.13 -8.47
N GLU A 198 -2.08 37.70 -9.35
CA GLU A 198 -3.19 36.81 -9.02
C GLU A 198 -2.69 35.42 -8.61
N GLU A 199 -1.67 34.87 -9.28
CA GLU A 199 -1.02 33.63 -8.88
C GLU A 199 -0.34 33.75 -7.50
N GLN A 200 0.33 34.89 -7.24
CA GLN A 200 0.94 35.18 -5.94
C GLN A 200 -0.13 35.32 -4.84
N TYR A 201 -1.22 36.02 -5.14
CA TYR A 201 -2.35 36.21 -4.22
C TYR A 201 -2.99 34.87 -3.88
N TYR A 202 -3.26 34.03 -4.89
CA TYR A 202 -3.79 32.68 -4.70
C TYR A 202 -2.86 31.79 -3.86
N PHE A 203 -1.55 31.90 -4.08
CA PHE A 203 -0.57 31.16 -3.27
C PHE A 203 -0.62 31.62 -1.80
N VAL A 204 -0.63 32.93 -1.55
CA VAL A 204 -0.70 33.50 -0.20
C VAL A 204 -2.01 33.10 0.49
N ASP A 205 -3.15 33.18 -0.18
CA ASP A 205 -4.44 32.75 0.36
C ASP A 205 -4.45 31.28 0.74
N LYS A 206 -3.90 30.41 -0.12
CA LYS A 206 -3.76 28.98 0.20
C LYS A 206 -2.83 28.74 1.39
N THR A 207 -1.79 29.55 1.57
CA THR A 207 -0.96 29.47 2.78
C THR A 207 -1.69 29.97 4.03
N ILE A 208 -2.52 31.00 3.91
CA ILE A 208 -3.35 31.52 5.00
C ILE A 208 -4.38 30.48 5.43
N GLU A 209 -5.05 29.80 4.49
CA GLU A 209 -5.99 28.72 4.79
C GLU A 209 -5.30 27.57 5.54
N LYS A 210 -4.14 27.11 5.06
CA LYS A 210 -3.36 26.08 5.76
C LYS A 210 -2.92 26.52 7.16
N LEU A 211 -2.57 27.79 7.34
CA LEU A 211 -2.23 28.33 8.66
C LEU A 211 -3.45 28.40 9.58
N LYS A 212 -4.63 28.77 9.05
CA LYS A 212 -5.90 28.75 9.80
C LYS A 212 -6.28 27.34 10.24
N GLU A 213 -6.17 26.35 9.35
CA GLU A 213 -6.40 24.94 9.69
C GLU A 213 -5.46 24.45 10.80
N LYS A 214 -4.16 24.76 10.69
CA LYS A 214 -3.18 24.42 11.74
C LYS A 214 -3.48 25.12 13.05
N ASN A 215 -3.89 26.38 13.02
CA ASN A 215 -4.23 27.12 14.24
C ASN A 215 -5.48 26.53 14.90
N HIS A 216 -6.48 26.12 14.11
CA HIS A 216 -7.66 25.42 14.62
C HIS A 216 -7.30 24.07 15.25
N GLN A 217 -6.45 23.26 14.59
CA GLN A 217 -5.95 22.00 15.16
C GLN A 217 -5.20 22.22 16.47
N LEU A 218 -4.30 23.21 16.52
CA LEU A 218 -3.59 23.56 17.75
C LEU A 218 -4.52 24.01 18.88
N GLN A 219 -5.59 24.76 18.54
CA GLN A 219 -6.60 25.15 19.53
C GLN A 219 -7.39 23.95 20.07
N GLU A 220 -7.73 22.97 19.23
CA GLU A 220 -8.36 21.72 19.67
C GLU A 220 -7.44 20.90 20.57
N ASP A 221 -6.16 20.80 20.22
CA ASP A 221 -5.19 20.06 21.00
C ASP A 221 -4.93 20.73 22.37
N ILE A 222 -4.85 22.06 22.41
CA ILE A 222 -4.77 22.81 23.68
C ILE A 222 -6.01 22.55 24.55
N LYS A 223 -7.21 22.46 23.96
CA LYS A 223 -8.44 22.14 24.72
C LYS A 223 -8.36 20.72 25.30
N LYS A 224 -7.96 19.72 24.50
CA LYS A 224 -7.80 18.33 24.95
C LYS A 224 -6.78 18.21 26.07
N GLU A 225 -5.65 18.90 25.97
CA GLU A 225 -4.62 18.87 27.01
C GLU A 225 -5.08 19.60 28.29
N ARG A 226 -5.85 20.68 28.19
CA ARG A 226 -6.48 21.32 29.36
C ARG A 226 -7.48 20.39 30.05
N GLU A 227 -8.30 19.66 29.29
CA GLU A 227 -9.22 18.67 29.85
C GLU A 227 -8.48 17.52 30.54
N ARG A 228 -7.38 17.04 29.95
CA ARG A 228 -6.52 16.03 30.58
C ARG A 228 -5.92 16.54 31.88
N LEU A 229 -5.39 17.76 31.88
CA LEU A 229 -4.81 18.37 33.07
C LEU A 229 -5.84 18.48 34.20
N SER A 230 -7.05 18.95 33.89
CA SER A 230 -8.15 19.02 34.88
C SER A 230 -8.46 17.65 35.47
N ARG A 231 -8.63 16.61 34.64
CA ARG A 231 -8.89 15.25 35.13
C ARG A 231 -7.76 14.72 36.01
N THR A 232 -6.51 15.00 35.66
CA THR A 232 -5.38 14.60 36.50
C THR A 232 -5.33 15.34 37.82
N GLN A 233 -5.72 16.62 37.85
CA GLN A 233 -5.83 17.39 39.09
C GLN A 233 -6.94 16.83 39.99
N ASP A 234 -8.11 16.50 39.42
CA ASP A 234 -9.23 15.90 40.16
C ASP A 234 -8.82 14.55 40.79
N MET A 235 -8.17 13.67 40.02
CA MET A 235 -7.66 12.39 40.54
C MET A 235 -6.61 12.58 41.64
N LEU A 236 -5.76 13.58 41.51
CA LEU A 236 -4.72 13.89 42.51
C LEU A 236 -5.38 14.41 43.80
N GLU A 237 -6.40 15.25 43.70
CA GLU A 237 -7.18 15.69 44.86
C GLU A 237 -7.93 14.54 45.55
N GLU A 238 -8.51 13.61 44.78
CA GLU A 238 -9.14 12.41 45.33
C GLU A 238 -8.14 11.50 46.05
N ALA A 239 -6.98 11.25 45.44
CA ALA A 239 -5.91 10.48 46.07
C ALA A 239 -5.42 11.16 47.35
N HIS A 240 -5.22 12.48 47.35
CA HIS A 240 -4.86 13.22 48.57
C HIS A 240 -5.94 13.16 49.65
N LYS A 241 -7.23 13.20 49.30
CA LYS A 241 -8.32 13.00 50.25
C LYS A 241 -8.28 11.59 50.86
N SER A 242 -8.05 10.56 50.04
CA SER A 242 -7.92 9.19 50.55
C SER A 242 -6.71 9.01 51.46
N LEU A 243 -5.55 9.58 51.11
CA LEU A 243 -4.35 9.52 51.94
C LEU A 243 -4.56 10.21 53.28
N LYS A 244 -5.18 11.40 53.28
CA LYS A 244 -5.55 12.07 54.54
C LYS A 244 -6.51 11.26 55.38
N ALA A 245 -7.50 10.60 54.76
CA ALA A 245 -8.42 9.72 55.48
C ALA A 245 -7.68 8.52 56.12
N PHE A 246 -6.71 7.92 55.42
CA PHE A 246 -5.88 6.86 55.97
C PHE A 246 -4.97 7.36 57.09
N GLU A 247 -4.30 8.51 56.93
CA GLU A 247 -3.48 9.12 57.99
C GLU A 247 -4.31 9.47 59.23
N GLU A 248 -5.54 9.93 59.05
CA GLU A 248 -6.45 10.26 60.15
C GLU A 248 -6.98 8.98 60.83
N GLN A 249 -7.20 7.91 60.08
CA GLN A 249 -7.54 6.58 60.62
C GLN A 249 -6.37 5.94 61.39
N GLU A 250 -5.13 6.11 60.91
CA GLU A 250 -3.91 5.72 61.64
C GLU A 250 -3.77 6.51 62.95
N ARG A 251 -4.06 7.82 62.94
CA ARG A 251 -4.05 8.65 64.15
C ARG A 251 -5.16 8.28 65.14
N GLN A 252 -6.32 7.84 64.65
CA GLN A 252 -7.45 7.43 65.49
C GLN A 252 -7.23 6.07 66.14
N ASN A 253 -6.55 5.13 65.47
CA ASN A 253 -6.34 3.78 65.98
C ASN A 253 -4.86 3.33 65.96
N PRO A 254 -3.97 3.99 66.74
CA PRO A 254 -2.56 3.63 66.79
C PRO A 254 -2.32 2.25 67.44
N SER A 255 -3.25 1.72 68.25
CA SER A 255 -3.11 0.35 68.78
C SER A 255 -3.43 -0.71 67.74
N ALA A 256 -4.41 -0.49 66.85
CA ALA A 256 -4.73 -1.43 65.78
C ALA A 256 -3.59 -1.53 64.75
N VAL A 257 -2.90 -0.42 64.44
CA VAL A 257 -1.72 -0.44 63.57
C VAL A 257 -0.58 -1.24 64.21
N LYS A 258 -0.32 -1.03 65.51
CA LYS A 258 0.68 -1.82 66.25
C LYS A 258 0.31 -3.29 66.34
N GLU A 259 -0.95 -3.63 66.55
CA GLU A 259 -1.44 -5.01 66.51
C GLU A 259 -1.22 -5.64 65.13
N ILE A 260 -1.46 -4.90 64.05
CA ILE A 260 -1.19 -5.38 62.69
C ILE A 260 0.33 -5.57 62.47
N GLU A 261 1.16 -4.64 62.91
CA GLU A 261 2.63 -4.77 62.85
C GLU A 261 3.11 -5.99 63.64
N GLU A 262 2.58 -6.20 64.86
CA GLU A 262 2.87 -7.36 65.70
C GLU A 262 2.39 -8.66 65.05
N LEU A 263 1.21 -8.67 64.41
CA LEU A 263 0.69 -9.81 63.67
C LEU A 263 1.52 -10.11 62.41
N VAL A 264 2.05 -9.10 61.73
CA VAL A 264 2.95 -9.29 60.59
C VAL A 264 4.28 -9.88 61.06
N ILE A 265 4.85 -9.36 62.14
CA ILE A 265 6.06 -9.91 62.76
C ILE A 265 5.82 -11.35 63.23
N LEU A 266 4.67 -11.63 63.82
CA LEU A 266 4.27 -12.98 64.23
C LEU A 266 4.12 -13.90 63.02
N ASN A 267 3.50 -13.44 61.93
CA ASN A 267 3.35 -14.22 60.70
C ASN A 267 4.72 -14.57 60.09
N ASP A 268 5.64 -13.62 60.05
CA ASP A 268 7.00 -13.87 59.56
C ASP A 268 7.79 -14.80 60.48
N ASN A 269 7.59 -14.72 61.79
CA ASN A 269 8.15 -15.67 62.74
C ASN A 269 7.54 -17.07 62.59
N LEU A 270 6.23 -17.19 62.40
CA LEU A 270 5.55 -18.46 62.14
C LEU A 270 6.03 -19.09 60.83
N LYS A 271 6.25 -18.30 59.77
CA LYS A 271 6.85 -18.80 58.53
C LYS A 271 8.25 -19.35 58.76
N LYS A 272 9.09 -18.66 59.54
CA LYS A 272 10.42 -19.17 59.91
C LYS A 272 10.34 -20.48 60.70
N GLN A 273 9.40 -20.56 61.66
CA GLN A 273 9.14 -21.78 62.41
C GLN A 273 8.66 -22.92 61.51
N GLU A 274 7.75 -22.66 60.57
CA GLU A 274 7.25 -23.64 59.60
C GLU A 274 8.39 -24.20 58.73
N VAL A 275 9.30 -23.33 58.26
CA VAL A 275 10.49 -23.75 57.50
C VAL A 275 11.38 -24.64 58.36
N SER A 276 11.70 -24.23 59.59
CA SER A 276 12.52 -25.02 60.51
C SER A 276 11.86 -26.35 60.91
N PHE A 277 10.55 -26.38 61.06
CA PHE A 277 9.77 -27.58 61.35
C PHE A 277 9.77 -28.53 60.16
N LYS A 278 9.57 -28.02 58.93
CA LYS A 278 9.71 -28.84 57.71
C LYS A 278 11.09 -29.45 57.58
N GLU A 279 12.15 -28.75 57.96
CA GLU A 279 13.51 -29.30 58.00
C GLU A 279 13.68 -30.40 59.06
N SER A 280 13.11 -30.21 60.26
CA SER A 280 13.09 -31.23 61.31
C SER A 280 12.31 -32.47 60.90
N CYS A 281 11.11 -32.32 60.31
CA CYS A 281 10.33 -33.43 59.78
C CYS A 281 11.06 -34.16 58.65
N LYS A 282 11.79 -33.45 57.78
CA LYS A 282 12.63 -34.10 56.76
C LYS A 282 13.74 -34.94 57.39
N LYS A 283 14.37 -34.46 58.46
CA LYS A 283 15.39 -35.21 59.21
C LYS A 283 14.80 -36.44 59.88
N GLU A 284 13.64 -36.32 60.52
CA GLU A 284 12.94 -37.46 61.13
C GLU A 284 12.45 -38.46 60.09
N MET A 285 11.93 -38.00 58.96
CA MET A 285 11.54 -38.86 57.84
C MET A 285 12.74 -39.67 57.34
N LEU A 286 13.91 -39.05 57.18
CA LEU A 286 15.14 -39.77 56.79
C LEU A 286 15.56 -40.80 57.85
N LYS A 287 15.43 -40.48 59.15
CA LYS A 287 15.70 -41.44 60.23
C LYS A 287 14.73 -42.63 60.20
N LEU A 288 13.43 -42.35 60.06
CA LEU A 288 12.41 -43.39 59.96
C LEU A 288 12.57 -44.20 58.68
N GLU A 289 13.00 -43.61 57.56
CA GLU A 289 13.33 -44.33 56.33
C GLU A 289 14.54 -45.25 56.52
N THR A 290 15.56 -44.82 57.27
CA THR A 290 16.69 -45.68 57.63
C THR A 290 16.27 -46.81 58.57
N GLU A 291 15.47 -46.52 59.60
CA GLU A 291 14.92 -47.53 60.51
C GLU A 291 14.00 -48.52 59.77
N ILE A 292 13.14 -48.05 58.87
CA ILE A 292 12.31 -48.90 58.00
C ILE A 292 13.20 -49.74 57.08
N GLY A 293 14.33 -49.22 56.59
CA GLY A 293 15.33 -49.97 55.85
C GLY A 293 15.92 -51.12 56.65
N GLU A 294 16.26 -50.86 57.92
CA GLU A 294 16.76 -51.86 58.87
C GLU A 294 15.66 -52.89 59.24
N PHE A 295 14.44 -52.44 59.51
CA PHE A 295 13.29 -53.33 59.79
C PHE A 295 12.91 -54.19 58.57
N LYS A 296 13.04 -53.67 57.35
CA LYS A 296 12.85 -54.46 56.12
C LYS A 296 13.92 -55.52 55.91
N GLN A 297 15.12 -55.37 56.48
CA GLN A 297 16.13 -56.43 56.49
C GLN A 297 15.84 -57.50 57.55
N ILE A 298 15.14 -57.13 58.64
CA ILE A 298 14.79 -58.03 59.75
C ILE A 298 13.48 -58.79 59.49
N MET A 299 12.55 -58.21 58.73
CA MET A 299 11.31 -58.89 58.35
C MET A 299 11.55 -59.85 57.18
N SER A 300 11.48 -61.16 57.45
CA SER A 300 11.32 -62.14 56.38
C SER A 300 9.98 -61.90 55.66
N PRO A 301 9.91 -62.12 54.33
CA PRO A 301 8.68 -61.88 53.58
C PRO A 301 7.57 -62.79 54.09
N VAL A 302 6.44 -62.19 54.44
CA VAL A 302 5.15 -62.89 54.64
C VAL A 302 4.95 -63.85 53.47
N GLU A 303 4.67 -65.13 53.75
CA GLU A 303 4.40 -66.16 52.77
C GLU A 303 3.12 -65.83 51.99
N VAL A 304 3.28 -65.03 50.93
CA VAL A 304 2.29 -64.91 49.87
C VAL A 304 2.31 -66.22 49.12
N THR A 305 1.15 -66.85 48.94
CA THR A 305 1.06 -68.11 48.16
C THR A 305 1.73 -67.94 46.79
N PRO A 306 2.47 -68.94 46.29
CA PRO A 306 3.26 -68.83 45.06
C PRO A 306 2.41 -68.54 43.80
N GLN A 307 1.08 -68.70 43.89
CA GLN A 307 0.13 -68.35 42.83
C GLN A 307 -0.14 -66.83 42.79
N GLN A 308 -0.38 -66.21 43.95
CA GLN A 308 -0.63 -64.77 44.05
C GLN A 308 0.63 -63.94 43.72
N GLN A 309 1.83 -64.46 44.03
CA GLN A 309 3.09 -63.82 43.64
C GLN A 309 3.25 -63.77 42.11
N LYS A 310 2.89 -64.85 41.40
CA LYS A 310 2.92 -64.90 39.93
C LYS A 310 1.93 -63.93 39.30
N GLU A 311 0.71 -63.85 39.82
CA GLU A 311 -0.30 -62.90 39.34
C GLU A 311 0.12 -61.44 39.56
N ILE A 312 0.72 -61.13 40.72
CA ILE A 312 1.28 -59.82 41.02
C ILE A 312 2.44 -59.49 40.08
N GLU A 313 3.32 -60.45 39.79
CA GLU A 313 4.41 -60.29 38.83
C GLU A 313 3.89 -60.00 37.42
N GLU A 314 2.95 -60.80 36.91
CA GLU A 314 2.34 -60.60 35.59
C GLU A 314 1.62 -59.24 35.47
N LEU A 315 0.88 -58.82 36.51
CA LEU A 315 0.24 -57.51 36.54
C LEU A 315 1.28 -56.39 36.62
N SER A 316 2.38 -56.59 37.36
CA SER A 316 3.47 -55.61 37.43
C SER A 316 4.18 -55.44 36.09
N GLU A 317 4.35 -56.52 35.33
CA GLU A 317 4.92 -56.49 33.98
C GLU A 317 4.00 -55.78 32.99
N LYS A 318 2.70 -56.06 33.04
CA LYS A 318 1.68 -55.34 32.25
C LYS A 318 1.71 -53.84 32.57
N ILE A 319 1.80 -53.46 33.85
CA ILE A 319 1.91 -52.06 34.26
C ILE A 319 3.21 -51.43 33.75
N LYS A 320 4.35 -52.12 33.83
CA LYS A 320 5.63 -51.63 33.30
C LYS A 320 5.54 -51.39 31.78
N LEU A 321 4.95 -52.32 31.03
CA LEU A 321 4.75 -52.20 29.58
C LEU A 321 3.86 -51.01 29.22
N VAL A 322 2.73 -50.82 29.91
CA VAL A 322 1.82 -49.68 29.69
C VAL A 322 2.50 -48.36 30.02
N ARG A 323 3.27 -48.29 31.13
CA ARG A 323 4.07 -47.09 31.47
C ARG A 323 5.10 -46.77 30.38
N LEU A 324 5.73 -47.79 29.80
CA LEU A 324 6.69 -47.64 28.70
C LEU A 324 6.02 -47.10 27.43
N GLN A 325 4.81 -47.58 27.11
CA GLN A 325 4.01 -47.06 26.00
C GLN A 325 3.57 -45.61 26.23
N LEU A 326 3.14 -45.28 27.45
CA LEU A 326 2.76 -43.92 27.84
C LEU A 326 3.96 -42.97 27.76
N ALA A 327 5.14 -43.39 28.22
CA ALA A 327 6.38 -42.61 28.09
C ALA A 327 6.73 -42.34 26.62
N LYS A 328 6.60 -43.35 25.74
CA LYS A 328 6.80 -43.16 24.29
C LYS A 328 5.81 -42.16 23.71
N LYS A 329 4.53 -42.23 24.09
CA LYS A 329 3.50 -41.28 23.63
C LYS A 329 3.77 -39.87 24.14
N ASN A 330 4.16 -39.70 25.40
CA ASN A 330 4.53 -38.39 25.96
C ASN A 330 5.76 -37.78 25.27
N GLN A 331 6.77 -38.59 24.92
CA GLN A 331 7.90 -38.11 24.13
C GLN A 331 7.48 -37.61 22.74
N ILE A 332 6.54 -38.29 22.09
CA ILE A 332 6.00 -37.86 20.80
C ILE A 332 5.20 -36.57 20.94
N VAL A 333 4.37 -36.45 21.98
CA VAL A 333 3.59 -35.22 22.26
C VAL A 333 4.55 -34.05 22.49
N ALA A 334 5.56 -34.19 23.34
CA ALA A 334 6.55 -33.14 23.58
C ALA A 334 7.33 -32.76 22.31
N LYS A 335 7.59 -33.72 21.41
CA LYS A 335 8.20 -33.43 20.11
C LYS A 335 7.25 -32.64 19.21
N LEU A 336 5.97 -33.00 19.18
CA LEU A 336 4.95 -32.29 18.40
C LEU A 336 4.70 -30.87 18.93
N GLU A 337 4.68 -30.68 20.26
CA GLU A 337 4.57 -29.36 20.89
C GLU A 337 5.74 -28.45 20.50
N ARG A 338 6.99 -28.94 20.57
CA ARG A 338 8.15 -28.17 20.09
C ARG A 338 8.04 -27.83 18.59
N GLN A 339 7.55 -28.76 17.78
CA GLN A 339 7.33 -28.51 16.36
C GLN A 339 6.20 -27.51 16.09
N LEU A 340 5.22 -27.39 16.99
CA LEU A 340 4.17 -26.39 16.92
C LEU A 340 4.67 -25.02 17.38
N ASP A 341 5.49 -24.96 18.43
CA ASP A 341 6.14 -23.73 18.90
C ASP A 341 7.12 -23.16 17.87
N ASP A 342 7.75 -24.01 17.05
CA ASP A 342 8.59 -23.59 15.92
C ASP A 342 7.79 -22.86 14.82
N ILE A 343 6.46 -22.94 14.81
CA ILE A 343 5.60 -22.28 13.83
C ILE A 343 5.18 -20.92 14.40
N PRO A 344 5.61 -19.80 13.79
CA PRO A 344 5.30 -18.49 14.33
C PRO A 344 3.80 -18.25 14.40
N ASN A 345 3.34 -17.83 15.58
CA ASN A 345 1.94 -17.59 15.83
C ASN A 345 1.44 -16.39 14.99
N ARG A 346 0.13 -16.28 14.77
CA ARG A 346 -0.51 -15.16 14.05
C ARG A 346 -0.08 -13.79 14.60
N ALA A 347 0.13 -13.70 15.92
CA ALA A 347 0.63 -12.49 16.56
C ALA A 347 2.06 -12.14 16.12
N GLU A 348 2.97 -13.12 16.14
CA GLU A 348 4.36 -12.97 15.69
C GLU A 348 4.45 -12.64 14.20
N MET A 349 3.65 -13.31 13.36
CA MET A 349 3.55 -13.00 11.95
C MET A 349 3.09 -11.55 11.70
N THR A 350 2.16 -11.06 12.52
CA THR A 350 1.71 -9.66 12.44
C THR A 350 2.82 -8.69 12.88
N GLN A 351 3.60 -9.06 13.90
CA GLN A 351 4.76 -8.28 14.33
C GLN A 351 5.83 -8.22 13.24
N TYR A 352 6.18 -9.35 12.63
CA TYR A 352 7.12 -9.40 11.50
C TYR A 352 6.62 -8.57 10.32
N GLN A 353 5.34 -8.66 9.98
CA GLN A 353 4.76 -7.83 8.92
C GLN A 353 4.90 -6.33 9.21
N ARG A 354 4.62 -5.89 10.44
CA ARG A 354 4.83 -4.48 10.84
C ARG A 354 6.30 -4.09 10.76
N ARG A 355 7.20 -4.96 11.23
CA ARG A 355 8.64 -4.72 11.18
C ARG A 355 9.16 -4.62 9.75
N PHE A 356 8.64 -5.42 8.82
CA PHE A 356 8.97 -5.32 7.40
C PHE A 356 8.48 -4.01 6.77
N LEU A 357 7.28 -3.54 7.13
CA LEU A 357 6.78 -2.24 6.67
C LEU A 357 7.62 -1.08 7.20
N GLU A 358 8.02 -1.14 8.48
CA GLU A 358 8.95 -0.16 9.07
C GLU A 358 10.29 -0.15 8.33
N LEU A 359 10.87 -1.33 8.09
CA LEU A 359 12.13 -1.46 7.36
C LEU A 359 12.00 -0.93 5.93
N TYR A 360 10.90 -1.26 5.24
CA TYR A 360 10.63 -0.76 3.89
C TYR A 360 10.55 0.78 3.87
N ASN A 361 9.87 1.38 4.85
CA ASN A 361 9.79 2.83 4.98
C ASN A 361 11.16 3.46 5.26
N GLN A 362 11.99 2.84 6.10
CA GLN A 362 13.35 3.31 6.37
C GLN A 362 14.23 3.25 5.11
N VAL A 363 14.18 2.14 4.38
CA VAL A 363 14.91 1.97 3.10
C VAL A 363 14.44 3.00 2.08
N ALA A 364 13.13 3.23 1.96
CA ALA A 364 12.57 4.23 1.06
C ALA A 364 12.99 5.66 1.44
N ALA A 365 12.99 6.00 2.73
CA ALA A 365 13.46 7.28 3.23
C ALA A 365 14.95 7.50 2.93
N LYS A 366 15.79 6.50 3.21
CA LYS A 366 17.23 6.55 2.91
C LYS A 366 17.49 6.64 1.41
N HIS A 367 16.76 5.90 0.58
CA HIS A 367 16.87 6.01 -0.87
C HIS A 367 16.51 7.43 -1.37
N LYS A 368 15.48 8.05 -0.79
CA LYS A 368 15.10 9.44 -1.10
C LYS A 368 16.20 10.43 -0.70
N GLU A 369 16.76 10.30 0.52
CA GLU A 369 17.91 11.12 0.97
C GLU A 369 19.10 10.96 0.04
N THR A 370 19.50 9.73 -0.29
CA THR A 370 20.60 9.44 -1.20
C THR A 370 20.37 10.09 -2.57
N LYS A 371 19.16 9.99 -3.13
CA LYS A 371 18.81 10.64 -4.40
C LYS A 371 18.90 12.16 -4.33
N GLN A 372 18.51 12.76 -3.20
CA GLN A 372 18.66 14.20 -2.96
C GLN A 372 20.14 14.60 -2.93
N TYR A 373 20.99 13.84 -2.25
CA TYR A 373 22.43 14.10 -2.23
C TYR A 373 23.08 13.97 -3.61
N TYR A 374 22.73 12.95 -4.39
CA TYR A 374 23.21 12.83 -5.76
C TYR A 374 22.76 13.99 -6.65
N THR A 375 21.50 14.42 -6.50
CA THR A 375 20.99 15.58 -7.24
C THR A 375 21.76 16.85 -6.85
N LEU A 376 21.95 17.09 -5.55
CA LEU A 376 22.71 18.23 -5.05
C LEU A 376 24.14 18.21 -5.58
N TYR A 377 24.83 17.06 -5.47
CA TYR A 377 26.19 16.87 -5.98
C TYR A 377 26.27 17.19 -7.48
N ASN A 378 25.37 16.62 -8.28
CA ASN A 378 25.34 16.87 -9.73
C ASN A 378 25.10 18.36 -10.04
N THR A 379 24.17 19.01 -9.33
CA THR A 379 23.93 20.45 -9.55
C THR A 379 25.12 21.32 -9.14
N LEU A 380 25.84 20.96 -8.08
CA LEU A 380 27.05 21.67 -7.65
C LEU A 380 28.19 21.44 -8.64
N GLU A 381 28.35 20.22 -9.14
CA GLU A 381 29.37 19.87 -10.14
C GLU A 381 29.10 20.58 -11.47
N ASP A 382 27.84 20.66 -11.91
CA ASP A 382 27.45 21.44 -13.08
C ASP A 382 27.76 22.93 -12.88
N LYS A 383 27.40 23.51 -11.72
CA LYS A 383 27.75 24.90 -11.40
C LYS A 383 29.26 25.12 -11.41
N ARG A 384 30.02 24.23 -10.79
CA ARG A 384 31.50 24.26 -10.78
C ARG A 384 32.05 24.24 -12.20
N ARG A 385 31.51 23.37 -13.07
CA ARG A 385 31.90 23.27 -14.47
C ARG A 385 31.55 24.53 -15.27
N TYR A 386 30.39 25.15 -15.03
CA TYR A 386 30.03 26.43 -15.68
C TYR A 386 30.95 27.57 -15.23
N MET A 387 31.19 27.70 -13.92
CA MET A 387 32.13 28.69 -13.40
C MET A 387 33.55 28.49 -13.94
N GLN A 388 34.01 27.24 -14.07
CA GLN A 388 35.31 26.94 -14.66
C GLN A 388 35.39 27.34 -16.15
N LYS A 389 34.30 27.14 -16.90
CA LYS A 389 34.21 27.62 -18.30
C LYS A 389 34.22 29.14 -18.37
N GLU A 390 33.46 29.83 -17.51
CA GLU A 390 33.45 31.29 -17.43
C GLU A 390 34.85 31.85 -17.12
N LEU A 391 35.56 31.24 -16.16
CA LEU A 391 36.94 31.59 -15.86
C LEU A 391 37.87 31.38 -17.06
N SER A 392 37.74 30.24 -17.78
CA SER A 392 38.55 30.01 -18.99
C SER A 392 38.26 31.00 -20.11
N LEU A 393 36.99 31.40 -20.28
CA LEU A 393 36.59 32.42 -21.26
C LEU A 393 37.14 33.79 -20.88
N LEU A 394 37.02 34.18 -19.60
CA LEU A 394 37.58 35.44 -19.08
C LEU A 394 39.10 35.49 -19.24
N ASN A 395 39.80 34.39 -18.94
CA ASN A 395 41.25 34.29 -19.12
C ASN A 395 41.62 34.42 -20.61
N SER A 396 40.91 33.74 -21.52
CA SER A 396 41.16 33.86 -22.96
C SER A 396 40.93 35.29 -23.47
N VAL A 397 39.90 35.98 -22.98
CA VAL A 397 39.65 37.40 -23.32
C VAL A 397 40.77 38.29 -22.78
N ALA A 398 41.22 38.06 -21.54
CA ALA A 398 42.28 38.83 -20.91
C ALA A 398 43.65 38.62 -21.59
N GLU A 399 43.96 37.39 -22.04
CA GLU A 399 45.21 37.05 -22.74
C GLU A 399 45.23 37.56 -24.19
N ASN A 400 44.09 37.58 -24.88
CA ASN A 400 44.00 38.05 -26.27
C ASN A 400 43.92 39.58 -26.39
N TYR A 401 43.50 40.28 -25.33
CA TYR A 401 43.30 41.74 -25.35
C TYR A 401 44.57 42.56 -25.64
N PRO A 402 45.77 42.27 -25.06
CA PRO A 402 46.99 43.02 -25.33
C PRO A 402 47.40 42.92 -26.81
N SER A 403 47.41 41.70 -27.38
CA SER A 403 47.79 41.44 -28.78
C SER A 403 46.80 42.05 -29.77
N ALA A 404 45.50 42.06 -29.45
CA ALA A 404 44.48 42.69 -30.28
C ALA A 404 44.55 44.23 -30.25
N ARG A 405 45.09 44.84 -29.18
CA ARG A 405 45.16 46.31 -29.04
C ARG A 405 46.22 46.94 -29.95
N GLU A 406 47.27 46.20 -30.30
CA GLU A 406 48.44 46.71 -31.03
C GLU A 406 48.16 47.04 -32.50
N SER A 407 47.19 46.38 -33.14
CA SER A 407 46.82 46.63 -34.55
C SER A 407 45.34 46.97 -34.72
N SER A 408 44.98 47.78 -35.73
CA SER A 408 43.58 48.11 -36.01
C SER A 408 42.79 46.90 -36.53
N SER A 409 43.42 46.02 -37.32
CA SER A 409 42.83 44.76 -37.81
C SER A 409 42.55 43.80 -36.63
N GLY A 410 43.50 43.67 -35.71
CA GLY A 410 43.35 42.83 -34.51
C GLY A 410 42.21 43.26 -33.59
N LYS A 411 41.88 44.55 -33.54
CA LYS A 411 40.71 45.06 -32.81
C LYS A 411 39.38 44.60 -33.44
N GLU A 412 39.25 44.66 -34.76
CA GLU A 412 38.05 44.19 -35.45
C GLU A 412 37.90 42.67 -35.33
N GLU A 413 38.99 41.91 -35.48
CA GLU A 413 39.01 40.46 -35.28
C GLU A 413 38.63 40.07 -33.84
N PHE A 414 39.14 40.77 -32.83
CA PHE A 414 38.76 40.55 -31.44
C PHE A 414 37.29 40.88 -31.15
N LEU A 415 36.74 41.94 -31.75
CA LEU A 415 35.32 42.27 -31.63
C LEU A 415 34.42 41.21 -32.27
N THR A 416 34.79 40.68 -33.43
CA THR A 416 34.04 39.57 -34.05
C THR A 416 34.10 38.31 -33.20
N GLN A 417 35.25 37.99 -32.59
CA GLN A 417 35.39 36.87 -31.66
C GLN A 417 34.52 37.05 -30.41
N LEU A 418 34.47 38.24 -29.80
CA LEU A 418 33.60 38.53 -28.67
C LEU A 418 32.12 38.39 -29.02
N ASN A 419 31.70 38.89 -30.18
CA ASN A 419 30.32 38.73 -30.66
C ASN A 419 29.98 37.24 -30.85
N ASN A 420 30.90 36.46 -31.41
CA ASN A 420 30.73 35.00 -31.57
C ASN A 420 30.61 34.27 -30.22
N ILE A 421 31.38 34.68 -29.20
CA ILE A 421 31.27 34.12 -27.84
C ILE A 421 29.91 34.45 -27.24
N VAL A 422 29.46 35.70 -27.35
CA VAL A 422 28.16 36.15 -26.84
C VAL A 422 27.01 35.40 -27.52
N ASP A 423 27.05 35.23 -28.83
CA ASP A 423 26.01 34.52 -29.57
C ASP A 423 26.02 33.01 -29.25
N SER A 424 27.19 32.41 -29.07
CA SER A 424 27.32 31.03 -28.58
C SER A 424 26.70 30.85 -27.18
N LEU A 425 26.91 31.83 -26.28
CA LEU A 425 26.30 31.82 -24.94
C LEU A 425 24.78 31.98 -25.01
N LYS A 426 24.26 32.88 -25.85
CA LYS A 426 22.80 33.03 -26.07
C LYS A 426 22.17 31.75 -26.59
N GLN A 427 22.80 31.11 -27.58
CA GLN A 427 22.32 29.82 -28.12
C GLN A 427 22.34 28.72 -27.06
N ASN A 428 23.38 28.67 -26.22
CA ASN A 428 23.46 27.69 -25.13
C ASN A 428 22.36 27.93 -24.08
N ARG A 429 22.13 29.19 -23.71
CA ARG A 429 21.03 29.57 -22.81
C ARG A 429 19.68 29.10 -23.34
N PHE A 430 19.40 29.35 -24.62
CA PHE A 430 18.17 28.92 -25.28
C PHE A 430 18.00 27.39 -25.26
N LYS A 431 19.08 26.62 -25.51
CA LYS A 431 19.05 25.15 -25.44
C LYS A 431 18.71 24.66 -24.02
N ILE A 432 19.30 25.25 -22.99
CA ILE A 432 19.03 24.90 -21.59
C ILE A 432 17.59 25.28 -21.22
N GLU A 433 17.11 26.47 -21.61
CA GLU A 433 15.72 26.89 -21.37
C GLU A 433 14.72 25.90 -21.99
N LYS A 434 14.98 25.43 -23.22
CA LYS A 434 14.16 24.41 -23.87
C LYS A 434 14.16 23.08 -23.10
N GLN A 435 15.33 22.61 -22.66
CA GLN A 435 15.44 21.39 -21.85
C GLN A 435 14.69 21.52 -20.53
N VAL A 436 14.76 22.67 -19.85
CA VAL A 436 14.01 22.94 -18.62
C VAL A 436 12.51 22.89 -18.87
N LEU A 437 12.03 23.41 -20.00
CA LEU A 437 10.62 23.36 -20.37
C LEU A 437 10.15 21.91 -20.63
N GLU A 438 10.95 21.11 -21.32
CA GLU A 438 10.66 19.69 -21.57
C GLU A 438 10.61 18.88 -20.27
N GLU A 439 11.57 19.08 -19.36
CA GLU A 439 11.58 18.42 -18.05
C GLU A 439 10.44 18.92 -17.14
N LYS A 440 10.04 20.20 -17.27
CA LYS A 440 8.82 20.70 -16.62
C LYS A 440 7.58 19.94 -17.09
N ARG A 441 7.38 19.84 -18.41
CA ARG A 441 6.26 19.09 -18.99
C ARG A 441 6.25 17.62 -18.55
N LYS A 442 7.40 16.95 -18.54
CA LYS A 442 7.50 15.56 -18.04
C LYS A 442 7.08 15.44 -16.58
N ARG A 443 7.55 16.35 -15.72
CA ARG A 443 7.18 16.39 -14.30
C ARG A 443 5.69 16.59 -14.13
N ASP A 444 5.10 17.52 -14.87
CA ASP A 444 3.69 17.88 -14.74
C ASP A 444 2.80 16.73 -15.25
N ASN A 445 3.19 16.06 -16.33
CA ASN A 445 2.55 14.82 -16.80
C ASN A 445 2.61 13.70 -15.75
N ALA A 446 3.76 13.51 -15.11
CA ALA A 446 3.91 12.53 -14.04
C ALA A 446 3.08 12.89 -12.79
N ALA A 447 3.00 14.18 -12.44
CA ALA A 447 2.18 14.68 -11.34
C ALA A 447 0.68 14.46 -11.59
N ASN A 448 0.21 14.72 -12.81
CA ASN A 448 -1.17 14.44 -13.21
C ASN A 448 -1.46 12.94 -13.17
N SER A 449 -0.53 12.11 -13.65
CA SER A 449 -0.68 10.64 -13.59
C SER A 449 -0.74 10.14 -12.14
N LEU A 450 0.09 10.69 -11.24
CA LEU A 450 0.04 10.38 -9.82
C LEU A 450 -1.29 10.79 -9.19
N GLN A 451 -1.79 11.98 -9.52
CA GLN A 451 -3.09 12.47 -9.03
C GLN A 451 -4.23 11.53 -9.44
N ASN A 452 -4.28 11.11 -10.70
CA ASN A 452 -5.26 10.14 -11.19
C ASN A 452 -5.18 8.80 -10.44
N LEU A 453 -3.97 8.31 -10.17
CA LEU A 453 -3.79 7.07 -9.41
C LEU A 453 -4.21 7.20 -7.95
N LEU A 454 -3.98 8.35 -7.32
CA LEU A 454 -4.43 8.62 -5.95
C LEU A 454 -5.96 8.71 -5.87
N GLU A 455 -6.61 9.31 -6.87
CA GLU A 455 -8.07 9.32 -6.98
C GLU A 455 -8.62 7.91 -7.15
N LEU A 456 -8.01 7.11 -8.02
CA LEU A 456 -8.37 5.70 -8.21
C LEU A 456 -8.17 4.89 -6.91
N GLN A 457 -7.09 5.14 -6.16
CA GLN A 457 -6.89 4.52 -4.85
C GLN A 457 -7.99 4.90 -3.87
N ARG A 458 -8.44 6.18 -3.86
CA ARG A 458 -9.54 6.63 -3.02
C ARG A 458 -10.85 5.94 -3.40
N THR A 459 -11.15 5.81 -4.69
CA THR A 459 -12.37 5.12 -5.16
C THR A 459 -12.34 3.63 -4.81
N TYR A 460 -11.18 2.96 -4.90
CA TYR A 460 -11.06 1.57 -4.44
C TYR A 460 -11.24 1.44 -2.93
N ALA A 461 -10.69 2.39 -2.14
CA ALA A 461 -10.85 2.38 -0.70
C ALA A 461 -12.32 2.60 -0.28
N THR A 462 -13.06 3.46 -0.98
CA THR A 462 -14.50 3.64 -0.76
C THR A 462 -15.29 2.40 -1.15
N ALA A 463 -14.99 1.81 -2.32
CA ALA A 463 -15.63 0.56 -2.78
C ALA A 463 -15.40 -0.60 -1.80
N ILE A 464 -14.20 -0.74 -1.23
CA ILE A 464 -13.92 -1.77 -0.21
C ILE A 464 -14.72 -1.51 1.08
N LYS A 465 -14.86 -0.24 1.50
CA LYS A 465 -15.69 0.12 2.66
C LYS A 465 -17.19 -0.16 2.41
N GLU A 466 -17.66 0.07 1.19
CA GLU A 466 -19.03 -0.27 0.77
C GLU A 466 -19.25 -1.77 0.73
N LEU A 467 -18.36 -2.52 0.10
CA LEU A 467 -18.38 -3.99 0.10
C LEU A 467 -18.38 -4.54 1.53
N GLY A 468 -17.54 -3.98 2.41
CA GLY A 468 -17.50 -4.38 3.82
C GLY A 468 -18.80 -4.07 4.58
N ARG A 469 -19.53 -3.02 4.21
CA ARG A 469 -20.87 -2.73 4.76
C ARG A 469 -21.90 -3.74 4.26
N GLU A 470 -21.89 -4.03 2.95
CA GLU A 470 -22.80 -5.03 2.37
C GLU A 470 -22.54 -6.44 2.91
N CYS A 471 -21.27 -6.82 3.10
CA CYS A 471 -20.93 -8.10 3.74
C CYS A 471 -21.51 -8.20 5.16
N LYS A 472 -21.40 -7.13 5.96
CA LYS A 472 -22.01 -7.09 7.31
C LYS A 472 -23.53 -7.15 7.26
N ASN A 473 -24.16 -6.41 6.33
CA ASN A 473 -25.61 -6.47 6.13
C ASN A 473 -26.05 -7.89 5.77
N TYR A 474 -25.32 -8.56 4.88
CA TYR A 474 -25.58 -9.94 4.49
C TYR A 474 -25.40 -10.92 5.66
N GLU A 475 -24.38 -10.75 6.50
CA GLU A 475 -24.20 -11.54 7.73
C GLU A 475 -25.38 -11.37 8.70
N VAL A 476 -25.88 -10.14 8.89
CA VAL A 476 -27.05 -9.87 9.74
C VAL A 476 -28.31 -10.51 9.16
N LEU A 477 -28.51 -10.45 7.84
CA LEU A 477 -29.64 -11.10 7.17
C LEU A 477 -29.57 -12.63 7.28
N LEU A 478 -28.37 -13.22 7.14
CA LEU A 478 -28.15 -14.65 7.36
C LEU A 478 -28.43 -15.06 8.81
N ALA A 479 -28.04 -14.24 9.79
CA ALA A 479 -28.34 -14.49 11.20
C ALA A 479 -29.85 -14.48 11.45
N ARG A 480 -30.57 -13.46 10.95
CA ARG A 480 -32.04 -13.39 11.04
C ARG A 480 -32.75 -14.58 10.38
N LYS A 481 -32.21 -15.11 9.27
CA LYS A 481 -32.76 -16.30 8.61
C LYS A 481 -32.54 -17.57 9.43
N LYS A 482 -31.47 -17.66 10.24
CA LYS A 482 -31.25 -18.78 11.17
C LYS A 482 -32.14 -18.71 12.41
N ASP A 483 -32.50 -17.50 12.85
CA ASP A 483 -33.34 -17.26 14.03
C ASP A 483 -34.84 -17.36 13.75
N SER A 484 -35.26 -17.49 12.48
CA SER A 484 -36.66 -17.74 12.12
C SER A 484 -36.91 -19.25 12.12
N PRO A 485 -37.64 -19.82 13.10
CA PRO A 485 -38.04 -21.21 13.04
C PRO A 485 -39.12 -21.36 11.96
N LEU A 486 -38.99 -22.42 11.17
CA LEU A 486 -40.07 -22.98 10.35
C LEU A 486 -41.16 -23.57 11.25
#